data_AF-A0A094B6L7-F1
#
_entry.id   AF-A0A094B6L7-F1
#
_cell.length_a   1.000
_cell.length_b   1.000
_cell.length_c   1.000
_cell.angle_alpha   90.00
_cell.angle_beta   90.00
_cell.angle_gamma   90.00
#
_symmetry.space_group_name_H-M   'P 1'
#
loop_
_entity.id
_entity.type
_entity.pdbx_description
1 polymer ?
#
loop_
_entity_poly.entity_id
_entity_poly.type
_entity_poly.pdbx_seq_one_letter_code
_entity_poly.pdbx_strand_id
1 'polypeptide(L)'
;VSRIFGWSPIGAGLIFIPILVPSFASPLFGAISDKYGPRWLAVSGFMLAVPCLVLLRLVDHNTTRQVVLLCALLAILGTAMAIVMPPLMAEITYIVEAKEVRSPGIFGAKGAYAQAYGLFVMAFAGGCLIGPIWAGFVYDNSGWGTMGWSLAILSAGGAVPVLIWTGGLVTRDNAKTGAERAAGKREVKGVDGDVDVEAGGVMVGQEAK
;
A
#
# COMPACT_ATOMS: atom_id res chain seq x y z
N VAL A 1 23.88 -12.93 5.85
CA VAL A 1 23.59 -13.95 6.89
C VAL A 1 24.61 -15.09 6.89
N SER A 2 24.78 -15.87 5.82
CA SER A 2 25.79 -16.95 5.78
C SER A 2 27.24 -16.45 5.98
N ARG A 3 27.65 -15.35 5.34
CA ARG A 3 29.01 -14.78 5.50
C ARG A 3 29.27 -14.09 6.85
N ILE A 4 28.24 -13.49 7.47
CA ILE A 4 28.37 -12.70 8.70
C ILE A 4 28.13 -13.56 9.95
N PHE A 5 27.12 -14.43 9.91
CA PHE A 5 26.68 -15.22 11.06
C PHE A 5 27.10 -16.69 10.99
N GLY A 6 27.68 -17.16 9.87
CA GLY A 6 28.08 -18.57 9.70
C GLY A 6 26.91 -19.55 9.75
N TRP A 7 25.68 -19.07 9.50
CA TRP A 7 24.47 -19.86 9.67
C TRP A 7 24.33 -20.96 8.63
N SER A 8 23.81 -22.10 9.09
CA SER A 8 23.36 -23.19 8.22
C SER A 8 22.23 -22.70 7.29
N PRO A 9 22.04 -23.35 6.13
CA PRO A 9 20.93 -23.01 5.21
C PRO A 9 19.56 -22.99 5.88
N ILE A 10 19.36 -23.86 6.89
CA ILE A 10 18.14 -23.90 7.71
C ILE A 10 17.98 -22.61 8.53
N GLY A 11 19.05 -22.13 9.17
CA GLY A 11 19.03 -20.86 9.89
C GLY A 11 18.73 -19.67 8.99
N ALA A 12 19.27 -19.67 7.76
CA ALA A 12 18.96 -18.67 6.75
C ALA A 12 17.51 -18.76 6.23
N GLY A 13 16.87 -19.94 6.28
CA GLY A 13 15.44 -20.09 6.00
C GLY A 13 14.55 -19.56 7.13
N LEU A 14 14.96 -19.76 8.39
CA LEU A 14 14.16 -19.40 9.56
C LEU A 14 13.96 -17.87 9.71
N ILE A 15 14.84 -17.02 9.18
CA ILE A 15 14.64 -15.56 9.22
C ILE A 15 13.43 -15.07 8.43
N PHE A 16 12.91 -15.90 7.52
CA PHE A 16 11.70 -15.56 6.78
C PHE A 16 10.43 -15.70 7.63
N ILE A 17 10.48 -16.44 8.74
CA ILE A 17 9.31 -16.61 9.61
C ILE A 17 8.90 -15.27 10.25
N PRO A 18 9.80 -14.52 10.93
CA PRO A 18 9.45 -13.22 11.51
C PRO A 18 8.81 -12.23 10.53
N ILE A 19 9.26 -12.20 9.27
CA ILE A 19 8.68 -11.32 8.25
C ILE A 19 7.33 -11.81 7.72
N LEU A 20 7.07 -13.13 7.73
CA LEU A 20 5.80 -13.71 7.27
C LEU A 20 4.69 -13.70 8.33
N VAL A 21 5.04 -13.86 9.62
CA VAL A 21 4.07 -13.92 10.72
C VAL A 21 3.10 -12.73 10.76
N PRO A 22 3.53 -11.47 10.58
CA PRO A 22 2.63 -10.33 10.55
C PRO A 22 1.56 -10.38 9.44
N SER A 23 1.82 -11.10 8.34
CA SER A 23 0.87 -11.21 7.23
C SER A 23 -0.45 -11.88 7.63
N PHE A 24 -0.46 -12.70 8.69
CA PHE A 24 -1.71 -13.27 9.22
C PHE A 24 -2.62 -12.22 9.87
N ALA A 25 -2.06 -11.08 10.30
CA ALA A 25 -2.83 -9.95 10.82
C ALA A 25 -3.31 -8.99 9.71
N SER A 26 -3.04 -9.25 8.44
CA SER A 26 -3.48 -8.39 7.32
C SER A 26 -4.98 -8.09 7.30
N PRO A 27 -5.90 -9.04 7.60
CA PRO A 27 -7.33 -8.75 7.67
C PRO A 27 -7.69 -7.72 8.76
N LEU A 28 -6.99 -7.76 9.90
CA LEU A 28 -7.17 -6.79 10.99
C LEU A 28 -6.75 -5.40 10.52
N PHE A 29 -5.59 -5.29 9.85
CA PHE A 29 -5.12 -4.01 9.30
C PHE A 29 -6.03 -3.49 8.19
N GLY A 30 -6.64 -4.38 7.39
CA GLY A 30 -7.70 -4.04 6.44
C GLY A 30 -8.91 -3.41 7.12
N ALA A 31 -9.44 -4.04 8.18
CA ALA A 31 -10.55 -3.48 8.95
C ALA A 31 -10.23 -2.13 9.61
N ILE A 32 -8.98 -1.93 10.06
CA ILE A 32 -8.50 -0.65 10.57
C ILE A 32 -8.42 0.39 9.42
N SER A 33 -7.97 -0.02 8.24
CA SER A 33 -7.94 0.81 7.02
C SER A 33 -9.30 1.34 6.62
N ASP A 34 -10.30 0.47 6.63
CA ASP A 34 -11.66 0.85 6.25
C ASP A 34 -12.26 1.88 7.22
N LYS A 35 -11.83 1.89 8.49
CA LYS A 35 -12.33 2.83 9.52
C LYS A 35 -11.58 4.17 9.55
N TYR A 36 -10.25 4.14 9.49
CA TYR A 36 -9.42 5.35 9.67
C TYR A 36 -9.00 6.01 8.35
N GLY A 37 -9.26 5.34 7.22
CA GLY A 37 -8.93 5.81 5.89
C GLY A 37 -7.57 5.29 5.42
N PRO A 38 -7.43 4.98 4.12
CA PRO A 38 -6.30 4.24 3.57
C PRO A 38 -4.98 5.05 3.56
N ARG A 39 -5.06 6.39 3.48
CA ARG A 39 -3.87 7.26 3.38
C ARG A 39 -2.96 7.13 4.60
N TRP A 40 -3.47 7.40 5.80
CA TRP A 40 -2.62 7.47 7.00
C TRP A 40 -1.98 6.13 7.35
N LEU A 41 -2.66 5.02 7.05
CA LEU A 41 -2.12 3.68 7.27
C LEU A 41 -1.03 3.33 6.27
N ALA A 42 -1.26 3.56 4.98
CA ALA A 42 -0.23 3.33 3.97
C ALA A 42 1.04 4.16 4.26
N VAL A 43 0.87 5.42 4.64
CA VAL A 43 1.98 6.30 5.02
C VAL A 43 2.69 5.82 6.28
N SER A 44 1.94 5.42 7.31
CA SER A 44 2.55 4.90 8.55
C SER A 44 3.38 3.64 8.30
N GLY A 45 2.98 2.77 7.36
CA GLY A 45 3.74 1.58 7.00
C GLY A 45 5.06 1.93 6.34
N PHE A 46 5.05 2.85 5.35
CA PHE A 46 6.30 3.33 4.75
C PHE A 46 7.19 4.05 5.77
N MET A 47 6.62 4.91 6.61
CA MET A 47 7.37 5.62 7.66
C MET A 47 7.93 4.68 8.73
N LEU A 48 7.27 3.55 9.01
CA LEU A 48 7.77 2.52 9.91
C LEU A 48 8.89 1.70 9.26
N ALA A 49 8.83 1.47 7.95
CA ALA A 49 9.86 0.74 7.20
C ALA A 49 11.19 1.49 7.14
N VAL A 50 11.17 2.82 7.00
CA VAL A 50 12.37 3.68 6.90
C VAL A 50 13.36 3.49 8.07
N PRO A 51 12.98 3.69 9.35
CA PRO A 51 13.90 3.49 10.46
C PRO A 51 14.35 2.03 10.56
N CYS A 52 13.49 1.05 10.26
CA CYS A 52 13.89 -0.36 10.28
C CYS A 52 14.98 -0.68 9.25
N LEU A 53 14.87 -0.13 8.04
CA LEU A 53 15.87 -0.27 6.98
C LEU A 53 17.19 0.43 7.33
N VAL A 54 17.13 1.58 8.01
CA VAL A 54 18.34 2.25 8.53
C VAL A 54 18.96 1.44 9.68
N LEU A 55 18.16 0.91 10.60
CA LEU A 55 18.65 0.13 11.76
C LEU A 55 19.24 -1.21 11.35
N LEU A 56 18.86 -1.78 10.20
CA LEU A 56 19.50 -2.95 9.60
C LEU A 56 21.01 -2.75 9.40
N ARG A 57 21.49 -1.50 9.26
CA ARG A 57 22.92 -1.16 9.24
C ARG A 57 23.65 -1.59 10.51
N LEU A 58 23.00 -1.57 11.67
CA LEU A 58 23.63 -1.89 12.96
C LEU A 58 23.89 -3.39 13.12
N VAL A 59 23.30 -4.22 12.25
CA VAL A 59 23.49 -5.67 12.24
C VAL A 59 24.77 -6.01 11.45
N ASP A 60 25.92 -6.01 12.13
CA ASP A 60 27.25 -6.18 11.53
C ASP A 60 28.09 -7.30 12.19
N HIS A 61 27.66 -7.88 13.32
CA HIS A 61 28.44 -8.89 14.03
C HIS A 61 27.61 -10.03 14.62
N ASN A 62 28.23 -11.21 14.69
CA ASN A 62 27.59 -12.46 15.12
C ASN A 62 27.44 -12.54 16.65
N THR A 63 26.43 -11.86 17.21
CA THR A 63 26.01 -12.06 18.60
C THR A 63 24.51 -12.37 18.67
N THR A 64 24.09 -13.12 19.69
CA THR A 64 22.67 -13.46 19.93
C THR A 64 21.78 -12.22 19.98
N ARG A 65 22.28 -11.10 20.50
CA ARG A 65 21.55 -9.82 20.54
C ARG A 65 21.25 -9.27 19.14
N GLN A 66 22.20 -9.38 18.22
CA GLN A 66 22.01 -8.94 16.83
C GLN A 66 21.01 -9.81 16.08
N VAL A 67 21.01 -11.12 16.35
CA VAL A 67 20.03 -12.05 15.77
C VAL A 67 18.62 -11.68 16.22
N VAL A 68 18.43 -11.41 17.51
CA VAL A 68 17.13 -10.97 18.05
C VAL A 68 16.73 -9.62 17.44
N LEU A 69 17.66 -8.66 17.34
CA LEU A 69 17.41 -7.37 16.69
C LEU A 69 17.00 -7.54 15.22
N LEU A 70 17.69 -8.40 14.47
CA LEU A 70 17.37 -8.71 13.07
C LEU A 70 15.96 -9.29 12.96
N CYS A 71 15.61 -10.28 13.78
CA CYS A 71 14.26 -10.87 13.79
C CYS A 71 13.19 -9.82 14.13
N ALA A 72 13.45 -8.96 15.12
CA ALA A 72 12.53 -7.89 15.49
C ALA A 72 12.34 -6.87 14.35
N LEU A 73 13.42 -6.44 13.70
CA LEU A 73 13.36 -5.53 12.55
C LEU A 73 12.61 -6.14 11.37
N LEU A 74 12.84 -7.43 11.09
CA LEU A 74 12.12 -8.17 10.03
C LEU A 74 10.64 -8.32 10.35
N ALA A 75 10.27 -8.55 11.61
CA ALA A 75 8.88 -8.60 12.03
C ALA A 75 8.19 -7.24 11.90
N ILE A 76 8.87 -6.15 12.26
CA ILE A 76 8.34 -4.80 12.06
C ILE A 76 8.19 -4.49 10.56
N LEU A 77 9.15 -4.90 9.73
CA LEU A 77 9.07 -4.71 8.28
C LEU A 77 7.92 -5.53 7.66
N GLY A 78 7.74 -6.78 8.09
CA GLY A 78 6.58 -7.60 7.70
C GLY A 78 5.26 -6.97 8.12
N THR A 79 5.21 -6.39 9.32
CA THR A 79 4.03 -5.66 9.83
C THR A 79 3.75 -4.42 8.97
N ALA A 80 4.78 -3.65 8.62
CA ALA A 80 4.64 -2.51 7.72
C ALA A 80 4.08 -2.94 6.36
N MET A 81 4.54 -4.05 5.78
CA MET A 81 4.01 -4.59 4.54
C MET A 81 2.55 -5.03 4.67
N ALA A 82 2.20 -5.70 5.78
CA ALA A 82 0.83 -6.14 6.08
C ALA A 82 -0.14 -4.96 6.28
N ILE A 83 0.34 -3.81 6.75
CA ILE A 83 -0.46 -2.58 6.88
C ILE A 83 -0.67 -1.90 5.53
N VAL A 84 0.33 -1.92 4.64
CA VAL A 84 0.31 -1.16 3.37
C VAL A 84 -0.48 -1.86 2.27
N MET A 85 -0.39 -3.19 2.16
CA MET A 85 -0.98 -3.91 1.02
C MET A 85 -2.52 -3.84 0.97
N PRO A 86 -3.28 -4.06 2.07
CA PRO A 86 -4.74 -3.96 2.04
C PRO A 86 -5.30 -2.61 1.57
N PRO A 87 -4.87 -1.44 2.11
CA PRO A 87 -5.36 -0.14 1.63
C PRO A 87 -5.01 0.11 0.16
N LEU A 88 -3.80 -0.26 -0.29
CA LEU A 88 -3.42 -0.07 -1.69
C LEU A 88 -4.30 -0.89 -2.64
N MET A 89 -4.68 -2.10 -2.26
CA MET A 89 -5.60 -2.92 -3.05
C MET A 89 -7.01 -2.31 -3.08
N ALA A 90 -7.51 -1.84 -1.93
CA ALA A 90 -8.81 -1.18 -1.86
C ALA A 90 -8.85 0.11 -2.71
N GLU A 91 -7.76 0.89 -2.75
CA GLU A 91 -7.66 2.07 -3.60
C GLU A 91 -7.88 1.77 -5.09
N ILE A 92 -7.34 0.66 -5.59
CA ILE A 92 -7.52 0.25 -6.99
C ILE A 92 -9.01 0.07 -7.29
N THR A 93 -9.73 -0.66 -6.43
CA THR A 93 -11.17 -0.86 -6.55
C THR A 93 -11.92 0.47 -6.54
N TYR A 94 -11.65 1.33 -5.56
CA TYR A 94 -12.33 2.61 -5.41
C TYR A 94 -12.09 3.56 -6.58
N ILE A 95 -10.89 3.59 -7.16
CA ILE A 95 -10.58 4.42 -8.33
C ILE A 95 -11.33 3.91 -9.56
N VAL A 96 -11.39 2.58 -9.75
CA VAL A 96 -12.11 1.95 -10.84
C VAL A 96 -13.60 2.27 -10.77
N GLU A 97 -14.22 2.03 -9.61
CA GLU A 97 -15.64 2.34 -9.37
C GLU A 97 -15.95 3.82 -9.59
N ALA A 98 -15.13 4.72 -9.04
CA ALA A 98 -15.33 6.15 -9.19
C ALA A 98 -15.23 6.61 -10.65
N LYS A 99 -14.33 5.99 -11.43
CA LYS A 99 -14.17 6.33 -12.85
C LYS A 99 -15.32 5.80 -13.70
N GLU A 100 -15.85 4.61 -13.36
CA GLU A 100 -16.99 4.00 -14.03
C GLU A 100 -18.28 4.78 -13.77
N VAL A 101 -18.54 5.23 -12.53
CA VAL A 101 -19.68 6.09 -12.21
C VAL A 101 -19.62 7.42 -12.95
N ARG A 102 -18.43 8.03 -13.04
CA ARG A 102 -18.25 9.34 -13.70
C ARG A 102 -18.28 9.26 -15.22
N SER A 103 -17.94 8.11 -15.81
CA SER A 103 -17.88 7.92 -17.26
C SER A 103 -18.28 6.48 -17.60
N PRO A 104 -19.59 6.20 -17.62
CA PRO A 104 -20.10 4.85 -17.89
C PRO A 104 -19.59 4.34 -19.24
N GLY A 105 -19.08 3.11 -19.28
CA GLY A 105 -18.63 2.46 -20.51
C GLY A 105 -17.22 2.81 -21.00
N ILE A 106 -16.46 3.67 -20.32
CA ILE A 106 -15.10 4.07 -20.75
C ILE A 106 -14.11 2.90 -20.84
N PHE A 107 -14.30 1.86 -20.02
CA PHE A 107 -13.41 0.70 -19.98
C PHE A 107 -13.84 -0.43 -20.93
N GLY A 108 -14.95 -0.25 -21.67
CA GLY A 108 -15.52 -1.25 -22.58
C GLY A 108 -16.06 -2.50 -21.87
N ALA A 109 -16.40 -3.53 -22.64
CA ALA A 109 -16.94 -4.79 -22.12
C ALA A 109 -15.93 -5.62 -21.32
N LYS A 110 -14.63 -5.29 -21.40
CA LYS A 110 -13.55 -5.98 -20.68
C LYS A 110 -13.29 -5.22 -19.36
N GLY A 111 -13.84 -5.75 -18.27
CA GLY A 111 -13.95 -5.09 -16.96
C GLY A 111 -12.78 -4.19 -16.55
N ALA A 112 -13.11 -2.95 -16.19
CA ALA A 112 -12.21 -1.88 -15.75
C ALA A 112 -11.22 -2.32 -14.66
N TYR A 113 -11.70 -3.15 -13.74
CA TYR A 113 -10.92 -3.65 -12.61
C TYR A 113 -9.74 -4.52 -13.05
N ALA A 114 -9.93 -5.38 -14.06
CA ALA A 114 -8.87 -6.25 -14.56
C ALA A 114 -7.70 -5.47 -15.18
N GLN A 115 -7.99 -4.36 -15.85
CA GLN A 115 -6.96 -3.49 -16.44
C GLN A 115 -6.16 -2.77 -15.35
N ALA A 116 -6.84 -2.20 -14.34
CA ALA A 116 -6.19 -1.52 -13.24
C ALA A 116 -5.36 -2.48 -12.37
N TYR A 117 -5.89 -3.66 -12.08
CA TYR A 117 -5.17 -4.71 -11.36
C TYR A 117 -3.99 -5.24 -12.17
N GLY A 118 -4.13 -5.40 -13.49
CA GLY A 118 -3.03 -5.77 -14.38
C GLY A 118 -1.87 -4.77 -14.31
N LEU A 119 -2.17 -3.47 -14.32
CA LEU A 119 -1.15 -2.42 -14.16
C LEU A 119 -0.47 -2.48 -12.79
N PHE A 120 -1.23 -2.72 -11.72
CA PHE A 120 -0.68 -2.92 -10.37
C PHE A 120 0.29 -4.11 -10.33
N VAL A 121 -0.10 -5.27 -10.87
CA VAL A 121 0.75 -6.47 -10.88
C VAL A 121 2.02 -6.24 -11.71
N MET A 122 1.92 -5.52 -12.83
CA MET A 122 3.11 -5.14 -13.62
C MET A 122 4.07 -4.26 -12.82
N ALA A 123 3.57 -3.23 -12.14
CA ALA A 123 4.38 -2.37 -11.29
C ALA A 123 4.99 -3.13 -10.11
N PHE A 124 4.22 -4.01 -9.48
CA PHE A 124 4.67 -4.87 -8.39
C PHE A 124 5.78 -5.83 -8.84
N ALA A 125 5.61 -6.49 -9.99
CA ALA A 125 6.64 -7.36 -10.57
C ALA A 125 7.92 -6.57 -10.92
N GLY A 126 7.77 -5.36 -11.45
CA GLY A 126 8.88 -4.44 -11.69
C GLY A 126 9.65 -4.12 -10.40
N GLY A 127 8.94 -3.83 -9.30
CA GLY A 127 9.54 -3.62 -7.98
C GLY A 127 10.28 -4.86 -7.45
N CYS A 128 9.67 -6.04 -7.57
CA CYS A 128 10.27 -7.32 -7.18
C CYS A 128 11.51 -7.68 -8.01
N LEU A 129 11.61 -7.20 -9.26
CA LEU A 129 12.79 -7.37 -10.10
C LEU A 129 13.89 -6.36 -9.75
N ILE A 130 13.54 -5.07 -9.69
CA ILE A 130 14.51 -3.98 -9.50
C ILE A 130 15.09 -4.00 -8.08
N GLY A 131 14.29 -4.31 -7.06
CA GLY A 131 14.69 -4.28 -5.64
C GLY A 131 15.91 -5.16 -5.34
N PRO A 132 15.89 -6.46 -5.65
CA PRO A 132 17.04 -7.35 -5.44
C PRO A 132 18.26 -6.97 -6.27
N ILE A 133 18.07 -6.52 -7.51
CA ILE A 133 19.18 -6.08 -8.38
C ILE A 133 19.88 -4.86 -7.76
N TRP A 134 19.10 -3.85 -7.35
CA TRP A 134 19.62 -2.68 -6.65
C TRP A 134 20.35 -3.06 -5.36
N ALA A 135 19.72 -3.87 -4.52
CA ALA A 135 20.28 -4.30 -3.26
C ALA A 135 21.61 -5.05 -3.44
N GLY A 136 21.67 -5.97 -4.42
CA GLY A 136 22.90 -6.70 -4.76
C GLY A 136 24.02 -5.79 -5.25
N PHE A 137 23.72 -4.90 -6.20
CA PHE A 137 24.72 -3.98 -6.75
C PHE A 137 25.31 -3.04 -5.69
N VAL A 138 24.45 -2.46 -4.84
CA VAL A 138 24.91 -1.58 -3.75
C VAL A 138 25.69 -2.37 -2.69
N TYR A 139 25.27 -3.61 -2.39
CA TYR A 139 25.98 -4.47 -1.45
C TYR A 139 27.38 -4.82 -1.95
N ASP A 140 27.52 -5.20 -3.23
CA ASP A 140 28.81 -5.60 -3.80
C ASP A 140 29.80 -4.43 -3.90
N ASN A 141 29.32 -3.21 -4.20
CA ASN A 141 30.19 -2.03 -4.34
C ASN A 141 30.46 -1.28 -3.03
N SER A 142 29.51 -1.27 -2.09
CA SER A 142 29.55 -0.36 -0.93
C SER A 142 29.14 -0.99 0.40
N GLY A 143 28.91 -2.31 0.40
CA GLY A 143 28.67 -3.11 1.60
C GLY A 143 27.26 -3.02 2.19
N TRP A 144 27.07 -3.79 3.26
CA TRP A 144 25.77 -3.99 3.94
C TRP A 144 25.12 -2.70 4.45
N GLY A 145 25.91 -1.86 5.13
CA GLY A 145 25.40 -0.61 5.68
C GLY A 145 24.86 0.33 4.61
N THR A 146 25.53 0.38 3.44
CA THR A 146 25.12 1.25 2.32
C THR A 146 23.85 0.76 1.65
N MET A 147 23.71 -0.56 1.52
CA MET A 147 22.50 -1.20 1.02
C MET A 147 21.28 -0.82 1.88
N GLY A 148 21.40 -0.92 3.21
CA GLY A 148 20.32 -0.61 4.15
C GLY A 148 19.75 0.81 4.03
N TRP A 149 20.61 1.84 4.08
CA TRP A 149 20.11 3.23 3.98
C TRP A 149 19.67 3.59 2.55
N SER A 150 20.25 2.99 1.52
CA SER A 150 19.79 3.22 0.14
C SER A 150 18.35 2.72 -0.07
N LEU A 151 18.01 1.55 0.49
CA LEU A 151 16.64 1.02 0.48
C LEU A 151 15.71 1.85 1.38
N ALA A 152 16.22 2.40 2.48
CA ALA A 152 15.45 3.32 3.31
C ALA A 152 15.06 4.59 2.55
N ILE A 153 15.98 5.17 1.75
CA ILE A 153 15.67 6.31 0.88
C ILE A 153 14.65 5.93 -0.18
N LEU A 154 14.78 4.74 -0.80
CA LEU A 154 13.80 4.27 -1.78
C LEU A 154 12.40 4.13 -1.15
N SER A 155 12.33 3.61 0.08
CA SER A 155 11.10 3.48 0.85
C SER A 155 10.51 4.86 1.22
N ALA A 156 11.34 5.80 1.65
CA ALA A 156 10.92 7.18 1.93
C ALA A 156 10.42 7.88 0.66
N GLY A 157 11.09 7.67 -0.47
CA GLY A 157 10.68 8.16 -1.79
C GLY A 157 9.32 7.59 -2.21
N GLY A 158 9.04 6.32 -1.91
CA GLY A 158 7.72 5.70 -2.11
C GLY A 158 6.62 6.22 -1.19
N ALA A 159 6.97 6.71 0.00
CA ALA A 159 6.02 7.34 0.93
C ALA A 159 5.43 8.65 0.37
N VAL A 160 6.21 9.40 -0.43
CA VAL A 160 5.79 10.69 -1.00
C VAL A 160 4.61 10.57 -1.97
N PRO A 161 4.62 9.72 -3.01
CA PRO A 161 3.47 9.57 -3.89
C PRO A 161 2.26 8.99 -3.15
N VAL A 162 2.49 8.10 -2.17
CA VAL A 162 1.41 7.56 -1.32
C VAL A 162 0.77 8.69 -0.49
N LEU A 163 1.56 9.55 0.13
CA LEU A 163 1.08 10.73 0.85
C LEU A 163 0.24 11.66 -0.03
N ILE A 164 0.69 11.91 -1.27
CA ILE A 164 0.09 12.90 -2.16
C ILE A 164 -1.18 12.37 -2.85
N TRP A 165 -1.20 11.11 -3.27
CA TRP A 165 -2.23 10.56 -4.16
C TRP A 165 -3.13 9.46 -3.56
N THR A 166 -2.70 8.73 -2.53
CA THR A 166 -3.55 7.72 -1.88
C THR A 166 -4.69 8.43 -1.14
N GLY A 167 -5.95 8.04 -1.36
CA GLY A 167 -7.09 8.75 -0.76
C GLY A 167 -7.68 9.87 -1.62
N GLY A 168 -7.06 10.16 -2.78
CA GLY A 168 -7.26 11.41 -3.54
C GLY A 168 -6.08 12.36 -3.39
N LEU A 169 -6.11 13.53 -4.05
CA LEU A 169 -5.06 14.55 -3.89
C LEU A 169 -5.10 15.10 -2.47
N VAL A 170 -3.94 15.30 -1.82
CA VAL A 170 -3.87 15.85 -0.45
C VAL A 170 -4.67 17.15 -0.23
N THR A 171 -4.91 17.89 -1.32
CA THR A 171 -5.62 19.17 -1.38
C THR A 171 -7.15 19.05 -1.58
N ARG A 172 -7.70 17.85 -1.81
CA ARG A 172 -9.15 17.60 -1.94
C ARG A 172 -9.60 16.72 -0.76
N ASP A 173 -10.82 16.95 -0.26
CA ASP A 173 -11.40 16.21 0.88
C ASP A 173 -11.11 14.70 0.80
N ASN A 174 -10.59 14.14 1.89
CA ASN A 174 -10.18 12.74 1.99
C ASN A 174 -11.39 11.82 1.83
N ALA A 175 -11.65 11.39 0.61
CA ALA A 175 -12.69 10.41 0.34
C ALA A 175 -12.23 9.04 0.87
N LYS A 176 -12.96 8.53 1.85
CA LYS A 176 -12.69 7.30 2.59
C LYS A 176 -13.22 6.07 1.86
N THR A 177 -14.20 6.24 0.98
CA THR A 177 -14.87 5.15 0.24
C THR A 177 -14.96 5.44 -1.26
N GLY A 178 -15.12 4.39 -2.07
CA GLY A 178 -15.32 4.48 -3.52
C GLY A 178 -16.52 5.37 -3.90
N ALA A 179 -17.61 5.30 -3.14
CA ALA A 179 -18.79 6.14 -3.33
C ALA A 179 -18.51 7.64 -3.12
N GLU A 180 -17.72 8.02 -2.10
CA GLU A 180 -17.31 9.42 -1.88
C GLU A 180 -16.40 9.94 -3.01
N ARG A 181 -15.58 9.06 -3.61
CA ARG A 181 -14.75 9.40 -4.78
C ARG A 181 -15.55 9.51 -6.06
N ALA A 182 -16.55 8.66 -6.24
CA ALA A 182 -17.48 8.67 -7.36
C ALA A 182 -18.36 9.93 -7.35
N ALA A 183 -18.78 10.37 -6.16
CA ALA A 183 -19.69 11.49 -5.95
C ALA A 183 -19.05 12.88 -6.09
N GLY A 184 -17.73 12.98 -6.36
CA GLY A 184 -16.92 14.19 -6.31
C GLY A 184 -17.72 15.49 -6.52
N LYS A 185 -17.99 16.19 -5.42
CA LYS A 185 -18.91 17.35 -5.27
C LYS A 185 -19.47 17.84 -6.61
N ARG A 186 -20.74 17.49 -6.89
CA ARG A 186 -21.61 18.48 -7.56
C ARG A 186 -21.39 19.81 -6.82
N GLU A 187 -21.07 20.86 -7.58
CA GLU A 187 -20.97 22.27 -7.15
C GLU A 187 -19.66 22.72 -6.48
N VAL A 188 -18.84 23.47 -7.25
CA VAL A 188 -18.48 24.85 -6.86
C VAL A 188 -18.41 25.70 -8.15
N LYS A 189 -19.57 26.02 -8.73
CA LYS A 189 -19.88 27.31 -9.39
C LYS A 189 -21.25 27.27 -10.09
N GLY A 190 -22.18 28.07 -9.57
CA GLY A 190 -23.53 28.30 -10.07
C GLY A 190 -24.52 27.28 -9.50
N VAL A 191 -25.57 27.62 -8.78
CA VAL A 191 -26.41 28.83 -8.84
C VAL A 191 -27.09 29.01 -7.48
N ASP A 192 -27.05 30.24 -6.94
CA ASP A 192 -28.02 30.72 -5.94
C ASP A 192 -29.42 30.56 -6.54
N GLY A 193 -30.26 29.74 -5.93
CA GLY A 193 -31.64 29.60 -6.37
C GLY A 193 -32.34 28.47 -5.64
N ASP A 194 -33.15 28.85 -4.65
CA ASP A 194 -34.16 28.02 -3.98
C ASP A 194 -34.84 27.05 -4.97
N VAL A 195 -34.84 25.76 -4.64
CA VAL A 195 -35.88 24.84 -5.13
C VAL A 195 -36.22 23.85 -4.03
N ASP A 196 -37.48 23.90 -3.63
CA ASP A 196 -38.14 23.11 -2.62
C ASP A 196 -38.00 21.59 -2.83
N VAL A 197 -37.80 20.88 -1.72
CA VAL A 197 -37.79 19.42 -1.66
C VAL A 197 -39.24 18.93 -1.60
N GLU A 198 -39.81 18.53 -2.74
CA GLU A 198 -41.01 17.68 -2.75
C GLU A 198 -40.62 16.20 -2.64
N ALA A 199 -41.02 15.60 -1.52
CA ALA A 199 -41.02 14.17 -1.30
C ALA A 199 -42.12 13.50 -2.15
N GLY A 200 -41.74 12.58 -3.02
CA GLY A 200 -42.67 11.77 -3.82
C GLY A 200 -42.17 10.34 -3.96
N GLY A 201 -42.77 9.42 -3.20
CA GLY A 201 -42.43 8.01 -3.22
C GLY A 201 -43.08 7.21 -4.37
N VAL A 202 -42.83 5.91 -4.25
CA VAL A 202 -43.60 4.75 -4.75
C VAL A 202 -43.58 4.44 -6.26
N MET A 203 -42.96 3.32 -6.66
CA MET A 203 -43.63 2.01 -6.82
C MET A 203 -42.83 1.04 -7.71
N VAL A 204 -42.70 -0.18 -7.18
CA VAL A 204 -42.48 -1.43 -7.91
C VAL A 204 -43.61 -1.63 -8.92
N GLY A 205 -43.28 -2.04 -10.16
CA GLY A 205 -44.26 -2.36 -11.19
C GLY A 205 -43.72 -3.38 -12.19
N GLN A 206 -44.30 -4.58 -12.14
CA GLN A 206 -44.15 -5.71 -13.05
C GLN A 206 -44.72 -5.43 -14.46
N GLU A 207 -44.16 -6.18 -15.43
CA GLU A 207 -44.77 -6.73 -16.66
C GLU A 207 -45.16 -5.91 -17.90
N ALA A 208 -45.10 -6.67 -19.01
CA ALA A 208 -45.57 -6.50 -20.40
C ALA A 208 -44.69 -5.63 -21.32
N LYS A 209 -44.18 -6.14 -22.44
CA LYS A 209 -44.84 -7.00 -23.44
C LYS A 209 -43.86 -7.89 -24.21
#